data_AF-A0A101JPU6-F1
#
_entry.id   AF-A0A101JPU6-F1
#
_cell.length_a   1.000
_cell.length_b   1.000
_cell.length_c   1.000
_cell.angle_alpha   90.00
_cell.angle_beta   90.00
_cell.angle_gamma   90.00
#
_symmetry.space_group_name_H-M   'P 1'
#
loop_
_entity.id
_entity.type
_entity.pdbx_description
1 polymer ?
#
loop_
_entity_poly.entity_id
_entity_poly.type
_entity_poly.pdbx_seq_one_letter_code
_entity_poly.pdbx_strand_id
1 'polypeptide(L)'
;MSGFAVDPAALRAGGDGVITVAQDFIGQVETFEAQMQGYGEPWGGDDIGSLIGIAYTAVSAWVLDCIAVAAEEIGSAGSDLTLMADNYESAEEDLVTGLRGLQNELG
;
A
#
# COMPACT_ATOMS: atom_id res chain seq x y z
N MET A 1 -25.70 4.68 -24.70
CA MET A 1 -24.32 4.69 -24.17
C MET A 1 -24.44 4.65 -22.66
N SER A 2 -24.27 3.49 -22.01
CA SER A 2 -24.05 3.51 -20.56
C SER A 2 -22.66 4.08 -20.36
N GLY A 3 -22.57 5.34 -19.92
CA GLY A 3 -21.29 5.92 -19.52
C GLY A 3 -20.65 5.05 -18.44
N PHE A 4 -19.33 5.13 -18.32
CA PHE A 4 -18.61 4.57 -17.18
C PHE A 4 -19.20 5.18 -15.90
N ALA A 5 -20.13 4.47 -15.25
CA ALA A 5 -20.61 4.81 -13.93
C ALA A 5 -19.51 4.34 -12.97
N VAL A 6 -18.83 5.29 -12.34
CA VAL A 6 -17.87 5.00 -11.29
C VAL A 6 -18.66 4.66 -10.04
N ASP A 7 -18.25 3.57 -9.37
CA ASP A 7 -18.79 3.15 -8.07
C ASP A 7 -17.77 3.53 -6.99
N PRO A 8 -17.98 4.64 -6.26
CA PRO A 8 -17.07 5.07 -5.20
C PRO A 8 -16.96 4.06 -4.06
N ALA A 9 -18.04 3.32 -3.76
CA ALA A 9 -18.00 2.31 -2.72
C ALA A 9 -17.09 1.13 -3.11
N ALA A 10 -17.14 0.71 -4.37
CA ALA A 10 -16.23 -0.32 -4.89
C ALA A 10 -14.77 0.17 -4.93
N LEU A 11 -14.53 1.44 -5.31
CA LEU A 11 -13.18 2.03 -5.27
C LEU A 11 -12.62 2.07 -3.85
N ARG A 12 -13.41 2.54 -2.88
CA ARG A 12 -13.01 2.61 -1.47
C ARG A 12 -12.71 1.23 -0.90
N ALA A 13 -13.60 0.27 -1.12
CA ALA A 13 -13.38 -1.11 -0.68
C ALA A 13 -12.14 -1.74 -1.33
N GLY A 14 -11.88 -1.45 -2.60
CA GLY A 14 -10.67 -1.87 -3.30
C GLY A 14 -9.41 -1.24 -2.69
N GLY A 15 -9.44 0.06 -2.42
CA GLY A 15 -8.36 0.79 -1.77
C GLY A 15 -8.02 0.24 -0.39
N ASP A 16 -9.04 0.08 0.47
CA ASP A 16 -8.90 -0.50 1.81
C ASP A 16 -8.31 -1.93 1.75
N GLY A 17 -8.75 -2.72 0.76
CA GLY A 17 -8.23 -4.06 0.55
C GLY A 17 -6.75 -4.07 0.17
N VAL A 18 -6.33 -3.18 -0.73
CA VAL A 18 -4.93 -3.03 -1.13
C VAL A 18 -4.06 -2.56 0.05
N ILE A 19 -4.53 -1.59 0.83
CA ILE A 19 -3.85 -1.11 2.04
C ILE A 19 -3.65 -2.26 3.04
N THR A 20 -4.71 -3.04 3.27
CA THR A 20 -4.65 -4.20 4.18
C THR A 20 -3.61 -5.22 3.72
N VAL A 21 -3.59 -5.56 2.43
CA VAL A 21 -2.61 -6.50 1.86
C VAL A 21 -1.18 -5.96 2.00
N ALA A 22 -0.96 -4.66 1.79
CA ALA A 22 0.36 -4.04 1.99
C ALA A 22 0.82 -4.16 3.45
N GLN A 23 -0.06 -3.87 4.41
CA GLN A 23 0.22 -3.98 5.84
C GLN A 23 0.52 -5.43 6.26
N ASP A 24 -0.30 -6.39 5.81
CA ASP A 24 -0.12 -7.82 6.10
C ASP A 24 1.19 -8.34 5.50
N PHE A 25 1.57 -7.86 4.32
CA PHE A 25 2.83 -8.23 3.68
C PHE A 25 4.04 -7.70 4.48
N ILE A 26 4.02 -6.44 4.90
CA ILE A 26 5.08 -5.86 5.75
C ILE A 26 5.21 -6.65 7.06
N GLY A 27 4.09 -6.95 7.73
CA GLY A 27 4.13 -7.73 8.97
C GLY A 27 4.72 -9.14 8.80
N GLN A 28 4.49 -9.78 7.65
CA GLN A 28 5.12 -11.07 7.33
C GLN A 28 6.63 -10.94 7.09
N VAL A 29 7.07 -9.86 6.44
CA VAL A 29 8.49 -9.58 6.18
C VAL A 29 9.23 -9.30 7.50
N GLU A 30 8.65 -8.51 8.39
CA GLU A 30 9.20 -8.27 9.74
C GLU A 30 9.30 -9.57 10.55
N THR A 31 8.27 -10.42 10.46
CA THR A 31 8.28 -11.74 11.11
C THR A 31 9.38 -12.63 10.55
N PHE A 32 9.57 -12.63 9.22
CA PHE A 32 10.65 -13.36 8.57
C PHE A 32 12.03 -12.84 9.00
N GLU A 33 12.22 -11.53 9.05
CA GLU A 33 13.47 -10.92 9.52
C GLU A 33 13.77 -11.32 10.97
N ALA A 34 12.79 -11.25 11.86
CA ALA A 34 12.95 -11.66 13.25
C ALA A 34 13.33 -13.15 13.38
N GLN A 35 12.74 -14.03 12.57
CA GLN A 35 13.12 -15.44 12.52
C GLN A 35 14.57 -15.62 12.06
N MET A 36 14.97 -14.88 11.01
CA MET A 36 16.34 -14.93 10.50
C MET A 36 17.37 -14.44 11.53
N GLN A 37 17.08 -13.35 12.24
CA GLN A 37 17.91 -12.86 13.35
C GLN A 37 17.99 -13.89 14.50
N GLY A 38 16.92 -14.65 14.75
CA GLY A 38 16.88 -15.71 15.76
C GLY A 38 17.86 -16.87 15.51
N TYR A 39 18.28 -17.09 14.26
CA TYR A 39 19.33 -18.06 13.94
C TYR A 39 20.75 -17.58 14.27
N GLY A 40 20.93 -16.28 14.53
CA GLY A 40 22.23 -15.67 14.80
C GLY A 40 23.18 -15.77 13.60
N GLU A 41 24.42 -16.18 13.86
CA GLU A 41 25.48 -16.30 12.85
C GLU A 41 25.84 -17.79 12.62
N PRO A 42 25.01 -18.55 11.88
CA PRO A 42 25.23 -19.98 11.67
C PRO A 42 26.51 -20.30 10.87
N TRP A 43 27.09 -19.31 10.20
CA TRP A 43 28.32 -19.41 9.40
C TRP A 43 29.61 -19.39 10.24
N GLY A 44 29.55 -19.12 11.54
CA GLY A 44 30.72 -19.11 12.41
C GLY A 44 31.64 -17.90 12.23
N GLY A 45 32.71 -17.84 13.02
CA GLY A 45 33.61 -16.67 13.12
C GLY A 45 35.01 -16.88 12.53
N ASP A 46 35.22 -17.91 11.72
CA ASP A 46 36.47 -18.09 10.97
C ASP A 46 36.52 -17.16 9.75
N ASP A 47 37.67 -17.13 9.05
CA ASP A 47 37.85 -16.23 7.89
C ASP A 47 36.74 -16.41 6.85
N ILE A 48 36.34 -17.66 6.57
CA ILE A 48 35.28 -17.97 5.62
C ILE A 48 33.91 -17.54 6.17
N GLY A 49 33.60 -17.87 7.42
CA GLY A 49 32.37 -17.46 8.08
C GLY A 49 32.19 -15.95 8.11
N SER A 50 33.24 -15.19 8.39
CA SER A 50 33.21 -13.73 8.37
C SER A 50 32.86 -13.15 6.99
N LEU A 51 33.40 -13.72 5.91
CA LEU A 51 33.08 -13.31 4.54
C LEU A 51 31.63 -13.63 4.19
N ILE A 52 31.11 -14.77 4.63
CA ILE A 52 29.71 -15.15 4.46
C ILE A 52 28.81 -14.16 5.20
N GLY A 53 29.12 -13.83 6.46
CA GLY A 53 28.34 -12.89 7.26
C GLY A 53 28.27 -11.49 6.64
N ILE A 54 29.38 -10.99 6.09
CA ILE A 54 29.43 -9.70 5.37
C ILE A 54 28.53 -9.74 4.13
N ALA A 55 28.66 -10.79 3.30
CA ALA A 55 27.88 -10.92 2.08
C ALA A 55 26.37 -11.07 2.38
N TYR A 56 26.02 -11.90 3.36
CA TYR A 56 24.65 -12.07 3.83
C TYR A 56 24.05 -10.74 4.27
N THR A 57 24.72 -10.02 5.17
CA THR A 57 24.22 -8.75 5.73
C THR A 57 24.01 -7.70 4.65
N ALA A 58 24.95 -7.56 3.70
CA ALA A 58 24.84 -6.58 2.63
C ALA A 58 23.65 -6.89 1.69
N VAL A 59 23.47 -8.15 1.32
CA VAL A 59 22.39 -8.56 0.42
C VAL A 59 21.04 -8.53 1.12
N SER A 60 20.95 -9.04 2.36
CA SER A 60 19.70 -9.08 3.11
C SER A 60 19.17 -7.68 3.38
N ALA A 61 20.04 -6.74 3.78
CA ALA A 61 19.65 -5.35 4.00
C ALA A 61 19.07 -4.71 2.73
N TRP A 62 19.74 -4.91 1.58
CA TRP A 62 19.26 -4.38 0.31
C TRP A 62 17.92 -4.99 -0.12
N VAL A 63 17.75 -6.31 0.05
CA VAL A 63 16.49 -6.99 -0.28
C VAL A 63 15.35 -6.49 0.61
N LEU A 64 15.57 -6.34 1.92
CA LEU A 64 14.55 -5.87 2.85
C LEU A 64 14.14 -4.43 2.55
N ASP A 65 15.09 -3.55 2.22
CA ASP A 65 14.82 -2.18 1.80
C ASP A 65 13.95 -2.13 0.53
N CYS A 66 14.31 -2.93 -0.48
CA CYS A 66 13.52 -3.04 -1.72
C CYS A 66 12.10 -3.53 -1.48
N ILE A 67 11.93 -4.49 -0.56
CA ILE A 67 10.61 -5.01 -0.18
C ILE A 67 9.79 -3.93 0.55
N ALA A 68 10.41 -3.18 1.45
CA ALA A 68 9.74 -2.10 2.18
C ALA A 68 9.23 -1.01 1.22
N VAL A 69 10.07 -0.56 0.28
CA VAL A 69 9.68 0.42 -0.75
C VAL A 69 8.53 -0.13 -1.60
N ALA A 70 8.61 -1.38 -2.05
CA ALA A 70 7.54 -1.98 -2.85
C ALA A 70 6.20 -2.05 -2.08
N ALA A 71 6.24 -2.37 -0.78
CA ALA A 71 5.05 -2.43 0.05
C ALA A 71 4.43 -1.05 0.30
N GLU A 72 5.27 -0.03 0.52
CA GLU A 72 4.82 1.37 0.64
C GLU A 72 4.12 1.85 -0.63
N GLU A 73 4.67 1.56 -1.81
CA GLU A 73 4.05 1.89 -3.09
C GLU A 73 2.69 1.20 -3.30
N ILE A 74 2.55 -0.05 -2.86
CA ILE A 74 1.25 -0.76 -2.89
C ILE A 74 0.25 -0.07 -1.96
N GLY A 75 0.65 0.27 -0.73
CA GLY A 75 -0.22 0.99 0.21
C GLY A 75 -0.62 2.39 -0.29
N SER A 76 0.30 3.08 -0.95
CA SER A 76 0.06 4.37 -1.63
C SER A 76 -0.98 4.22 -2.73
N ALA A 77 -0.85 3.22 -3.60
CA ALA A 77 -1.84 2.93 -4.64
C ALA A 77 -3.23 2.63 -4.06
N GLY A 78 -3.31 1.94 -2.93
CA GLY A 78 -4.58 1.74 -2.21
C GLY A 78 -5.18 3.06 -1.69
N SER A 79 -4.34 3.95 -1.15
CA SER A 79 -4.75 5.28 -0.69
C SER A 79 -5.22 6.18 -1.84
N ASP A 80 -4.61 6.06 -3.01
CA ASP A 80 -5.05 6.77 -4.22
C ASP A 80 -6.46 6.33 -4.63
N LEU A 81 -6.79 5.04 -4.51
CA LEU A 81 -8.14 4.54 -4.80
C LEU A 81 -9.18 5.10 -3.82
N THR A 82 -8.86 5.17 -2.53
CA THR A 82 -9.77 5.78 -1.55
C THR A 82 -9.95 7.26 -1.80
N LEU A 83 -8.88 7.97 -2.17
CA LEU A 83 -8.93 9.39 -2.54
C LEU A 83 -9.77 9.62 -3.81
N MET A 84 -9.66 8.73 -4.79
CA MET A 84 -10.53 8.77 -5.97
C MET A 84 -12.00 8.64 -5.59
N ALA A 85 -12.34 7.71 -4.69
CA ALA A 85 -13.71 7.55 -4.21
C ALA A 85 -14.26 8.83 -3.57
N ASP A 86 -13.48 9.45 -2.68
CA ASP A 86 -13.84 10.71 -2.00
C ASP A 86 -14.07 11.84 -3.02
N ASN A 87 -13.19 11.94 -4.03
CA ASN A 87 -13.32 12.95 -5.08
C ASN A 87 -14.58 12.77 -5.93
N TYR A 88 -14.97 11.52 -6.23
CA TYR A 88 -16.21 11.25 -6.98
C TYR A 88 -17.47 11.59 -6.18
N GLU A 89 -17.50 11.27 -4.89
CA GLU A 89 -18.63 11.61 -4.02
C GLU A 89 -18.78 13.13 -3.88
N SER A 90 -17.69 13.84 -3.63
CA SER A 90 -17.67 15.30 -3.54
C SER A 90 -18.16 15.96 -4.84
N ALA A 91 -17.70 15.49 -5.99
CA ALA A 91 -18.13 16.02 -7.28
C ALA A 91 -19.64 15.83 -7.54
N GLU A 92 -20.20 14.68 -7.14
CA GLU A 92 -21.64 14.42 -7.26
C GLU A 92 -22.46 15.30 -6.30
N GLU A 93 -22.01 15.48 -5.06
CA GLU A 93 -22.66 16.35 -4.08
C GLU A 93 -22.70 17.82 -4.54
N ASP A 94 -21.60 18.31 -5.10
CA ASP A 94 -21.52 19.66 -5.67
C ASP A 94 -22.47 19.83 -6.86
N LEU A 95 -22.56 18.82 -7.74
CA LEU A 95 -23.47 18.80 -8.88
C LEU A 95 -24.93 18.85 -8.44
N VAL A 96 -25.31 18.00 -7.49
CA VAL A 96 -26.66 17.93 -6.94
C VAL A 96 -27.03 19.25 -6.24
N THR A 97 -26.10 19.84 -5.50
CA THR A 97 -26.31 21.12 -4.81
C THR A 97 -26.48 22.26 -5.82
N GLY A 98 -25.63 22.34 -6.84
CA GLY A 98 -25.75 23.32 -7.90
C GLY A 98 -27.06 23.21 -8.68
N LEU A 99 -27.48 21.99 -9.02
CA LEU A 99 -28.73 21.74 -9.74
C LEU A 99 -29.96 22.14 -8.91
N ARG A 100 -29.97 21.83 -7.61
CA ARG A 100 -31.02 22.28 -6.67
C ARG A 100 -31.06 23.81 -6.56
N GLY A 101 -29.91 24.47 -6.57
CA GLY A 101 -29.81 25.93 -6.61
C GLY A 101 -30.49 26.51 -7.84
N LEU A 102 -30.13 26.02 -9.03
CA LEU A 102 -30.75 26.46 -10.29
C LEU A 102 -32.25 26.19 -10.34
N GLN A 103 -32.71 25.05 -9.82
CA GLN A 103 -34.14 24.75 -9.74
C GLN A 103 -34.90 25.76 -8.88
N ASN A 104 -34.30 26.22 -7.77
CA ASN A 104 -34.90 27.24 -6.91
C ASN A 104 -34.88 28.64 -7.52
N GLU A 105 -33.94 28.94 -8.42
CA GLU A 105 -33.87 30.24 -9.13
C GLU A 105 -34.82 30.33 -10.32
N LEU A 106 -35.17 29.19 -10.94
CA LEU A 106 -35.99 29.11 -12.14
C LEU A 106 -37.48 28.80 -11.88
N GLY A 107 -37.84 28.47 -10.64
CA GLY A 107 -39.23 28.25 -10.18
C GLY A 107 -39.78 29.42 -9.39
#